data_AF-A0A9W9R733-F1
#
_entry.id   AF-A0A9W9R733-F1
#
_cell.length_a   1.000
_cell.length_b   1.000
_cell.length_c   1.000
_cell.angle_alpha   90.00
_cell.angle_beta   90.00
_cell.angle_gamma   90.00
#
_symmetry.space_group_name_H-M   'P 1'
#
loop_
_entity.id
_entity.type
_entity.pdbx_description
1 polymer ?
#
loop_
_entity_poly.entity_id
_entity_poly.type
_entity_poly.pdbx_seq_one_letter_code
_entity_poly.pdbx_strand_id
1 'polypeptide(L)'
;MAEECFNQFRTNHLQYLPFVYIPRDMTSGQLRDRSPFFWICIMDVLTPQNTEKGDSFKRITNHIHQRVMIDPGASMDLLLGMITFIAWGIYSKKPFLNSYVHILMGVVAELGINQSALGGVSIMQDFKFAIGMKRNESGIRTLEERRAVLGCFLISSSAAFSMSKIDAMRWTPLMEESLSVLTDAKESPEDEVLVILVKIYLVLDRMHQLRRDGEPISSPAFYMSALKMQLDAVKQQIPSHLIQNRAIRMYLHSAEFTINEMALGPSAILHLPDLQRLECLFTSLQATKSWLDIWLDLAAVEYMKVPSIIFFQWARAILNLYRLTILEDPTWSKSVVRDTVNILEHLNKAIMAIKCYPEFLKFDQGKEVNVLEKGLRMMEALKCNWEPKLTDLWGLPANDNSDSMVQSDDILPPGMTLPQIDDSWMMEFLGSL
;
A
#
# COMPACT_ATOMS: atom_id res chain seq x y z
N MET A 1 -16.18 11.05 -22.24
CA MET A 1 -14.95 10.33 -21.83
C MET A 1 -14.19 11.07 -20.74
N ALA A 2 -13.58 12.25 -20.98
CA ALA A 2 -12.76 12.92 -19.94
C ALA A 2 -13.52 13.22 -18.62
N GLU A 3 -14.73 13.78 -18.71
CA GLU A 3 -15.57 14.06 -17.52
C GLU A 3 -16.00 12.78 -16.79
N GLU A 4 -16.31 11.72 -17.53
CA GLU A 4 -16.70 10.44 -16.96
C GLU A 4 -15.54 9.76 -16.23
N CYS A 5 -14.36 9.72 -16.85
CA CYS A 5 -13.12 9.28 -16.23
C CYS A 5 -12.88 10.07 -14.92
N PHE A 6 -12.95 11.40 -14.99
CA PHE A 6 -12.77 12.26 -13.84
C PHE A 6 -13.73 11.92 -12.68
N ASN A 7 -15.00 11.70 -13.00
CA ASN A 7 -16.01 11.27 -12.04
C ASN A 7 -15.68 9.90 -11.42
N GLN A 8 -15.14 8.96 -12.21
CA GLN A 8 -14.70 7.65 -11.70
C GLN A 8 -13.50 7.76 -10.75
N PHE A 9 -12.55 8.66 -10.99
CA PHE A 9 -11.46 8.90 -10.04
C PHE A 9 -12.00 9.46 -8.73
N ARG A 10 -12.83 10.51 -8.83
CA ARG A 10 -13.45 11.17 -7.68
C ARG A 10 -14.27 10.21 -6.81
N THR A 11 -15.06 9.34 -7.42
CA THR A 11 -15.99 8.46 -6.69
C THR A 11 -15.38 7.10 -6.30
N ASN A 12 -14.52 6.53 -7.14
CA ASN A 12 -14.10 5.15 -6.96
C ASN A 12 -12.64 4.96 -6.55
N HIS A 13 -11.75 5.93 -6.81
CA HIS A 13 -10.33 5.79 -6.47
C HIS A 13 -10.04 6.44 -5.12
N LEU A 14 -10.52 7.68 -4.91
CA LEU A 14 -10.29 8.41 -3.68
C LEU A 14 -10.88 7.74 -2.42
N GLN A 15 -11.88 6.84 -2.57
CA GLN A 15 -12.40 6.07 -1.44
C GLN A 15 -11.35 5.17 -0.75
N TYR A 16 -10.31 4.75 -1.49
CA TYR A 16 -9.25 3.87 -0.96
C TYR A 16 -8.01 4.64 -0.49
N LEU A 17 -7.78 5.83 -1.04
CA LEU A 17 -6.69 6.73 -0.63
C LEU A 17 -7.13 8.19 -0.83
N PRO A 18 -7.82 8.78 0.16
CA PRO A 18 -8.41 10.12 0.07
C PRO A 18 -7.39 11.24 0.35
N PHE A 19 -6.39 11.39 -0.49
CA PHE A 19 -5.33 12.39 -0.31
C PHE A 19 -5.71 13.82 -0.78
N VAL A 20 -6.87 13.97 -1.42
CA VAL A 20 -7.37 15.24 -1.98
C VAL A 20 -8.89 15.23 -1.99
N TYR A 21 -9.50 16.39 -1.79
CA TYR A 21 -10.93 16.59 -1.98
C TYR A 21 -11.20 17.26 -3.32
N ILE A 22 -12.09 16.68 -4.12
CA ILE A 22 -12.51 17.21 -5.42
C ILE A 22 -14.01 17.54 -5.32
N PRO A 23 -14.41 18.83 -5.33
CA PRO A 23 -15.81 19.23 -5.25
C PRO A 23 -16.67 18.62 -6.34
N ARG A 24 -17.96 18.38 -6.04
CA ARG A 24 -18.92 17.74 -6.97
C ARG A 24 -19.18 18.58 -8.23
N ASP A 25 -19.12 19.89 -8.09
CA ASP A 25 -19.33 20.90 -9.12
C ASP A 25 -18.06 21.21 -9.94
N MET A 26 -16.88 20.79 -9.48
CA MET A 26 -15.66 20.89 -10.27
C MET A 26 -15.76 20.00 -11.51
N THR A 27 -15.50 20.59 -12.67
CA THR A 27 -15.45 19.90 -13.97
C THR A 27 -14.03 19.47 -14.33
N SER A 28 -13.90 18.50 -15.25
CA SER A 28 -12.59 18.09 -15.78
C SER A 28 -11.81 19.23 -16.43
N GLY A 29 -12.49 20.15 -17.12
CA GLY A 29 -11.86 21.32 -17.73
C GLY A 29 -11.24 22.27 -16.70
N GLN A 30 -12.00 22.57 -15.64
CA GLN A 30 -11.51 23.43 -14.55
C GLN A 30 -10.32 22.81 -13.83
N LEU A 31 -10.35 21.49 -13.56
CA LEU A 31 -9.20 20.83 -12.94
C LEU A 31 -7.97 20.86 -13.86
N ARG A 32 -8.15 20.59 -15.16
CA ARG A 32 -7.06 20.66 -16.13
C ARG A 32 -6.41 22.04 -16.19
N ASP A 33 -7.21 23.10 -16.09
CA ASP A 33 -6.70 24.46 -16.16
C ASP A 33 -6.02 24.89 -14.84
N ARG A 34 -6.53 24.43 -13.69
CA ARG A 34 -5.96 24.73 -12.36
C ARG A 34 -4.74 23.89 -12.00
N SER A 35 -4.74 22.61 -12.37
CA SER A 35 -3.77 21.60 -11.96
C SER A 35 -3.50 20.63 -13.13
N PRO A 36 -2.81 21.12 -14.17
CA PRO A 36 -2.61 20.38 -15.41
C PRO A 36 -1.81 19.08 -15.23
N PHE A 37 -0.80 19.06 -14.36
CA PHE A 37 0.00 17.85 -14.16
C PHE A 37 -0.78 16.78 -13.39
N PHE A 38 -1.51 17.18 -12.33
CA PHE A 38 -2.40 16.29 -11.60
C PHE A 38 -3.47 15.70 -12.52
N TRP A 39 -4.09 16.52 -13.37
CA TRP A 39 -5.03 16.07 -14.40
C TRP A 39 -4.42 15.02 -15.34
N ILE A 40 -3.20 15.25 -15.84
CA ILE A 40 -2.49 14.30 -16.70
C ILE A 40 -2.30 12.96 -15.99
N CYS A 41 -1.89 12.97 -14.71
CA CYS A 41 -1.70 11.76 -13.93
C CYS A 41 -3.01 10.99 -13.70
N ILE A 42 -4.12 11.69 -13.40
CA ILE A 42 -5.46 11.07 -13.29
C ILE A 42 -5.83 10.39 -14.61
N MET A 43 -5.73 11.12 -15.73
CA MET A 43 -6.09 10.57 -17.02
C MET A 43 -5.18 9.40 -17.43
N ASP A 44 -3.91 9.42 -17.03
CA ASP A 44 -3.00 8.29 -17.24
C ASP A 44 -3.51 7.02 -16.57
N VAL A 45 -3.79 7.11 -15.27
CA VAL A 45 -4.30 6.03 -14.42
C VAL A 45 -5.61 5.45 -14.95
N LEU A 46 -6.54 6.30 -15.37
CA LEU A 46 -7.89 5.88 -15.75
C LEU A 46 -8.02 5.33 -17.17
N THR A 47 -7.07 5.62 -18.05
CA THR A 47 -7.11 5.14 -19.43
C THR A 47 -5.83 4.37 -19.79
N PRO A 48 -5.48 3.31 -19.03
CA PRO A 48 -4.19 2.63 -19.17
C PRO A 48 -4.05 1.90 -20.50
N GLN A 49 -5.17 1.58 -21.16
CA GLN A 49 -5.21 0.84 -22.42
C GLN A 49 -5.24 1.73 -23.67
N ASN A 50 -5.22 3.06 -23.52
CA ASN A 50 -5.30 3.95 -24.68
C ASN A 50 -3.95 3.99 -25.41
N THR A 51 -3.87 3.27 -26.53
CA THR A 51 -2.66 3.11 -27.36
C THR A 51 -2.22 4.40 -28.04
N GLU A 52 -3.13 5.35 -28.24
CA GLU A 52 -2.83 6.67 -28.81
C GLU A 52 -1.99 7.54 -27.85
N LYS A 53 -1.92 7.15 -26.58
CA LYS A 53 -1.14 7.88 -25.58
C LYS A 53 0.36 7.74 -25.77
N GLY A 54 0.88 6.80 -26.56
CA GLY A 54 2.33 6.54 -26.63
C GLY A 54 2.93 6.23 -25.25
N ASP A 55 4.22 6.54 -25.05
CA ASP A 55 4.94 6.29 -23.78
C ASP A 55 4.58 7.35 -22.70
N SER A 56 3.38 7.20 -22.12
CA SER A 56 2.87 8.12 -21.09
C SER A 56 3.70 8.09 -19.81
N PHE A 57 4.23 6.93 -19.45
CA PHE A 57 5.14 6.77 -18.32
C PHE A 57 6.37 7.67 -18.49
N LYS A 58 7.08 7.56 -19.61
CA LYS A 58 8.27 8.39 -19.89
C LYS A 58 7.94 9.88 -19.88
N ARG A 59 6.78 10.29 -20.40
CA ARG A 59 6.36 11.70 -20.33
C ARG A 59 6.17 12.18 -18.89
N ILE A 60 5.45 11.42 -18.07
CA ILE A 60 5.21 11.77 -16.66
C ILE A 60 6.54 11.81 -15.90
N THR A 61 7.38 10.79 -16.05
CA THR A 61 8.68 10.74 -15.35
C THR A 61 9.61 11.86 -15.80
N ASN A 62 9.66 12.18 -17.10
CA ASN A 62 10.44 13.30 -17.61
C ASN A 62 9.95 14.63 -17.04
N HIS A 63 8.63 14.82 -16.92
CA HIS A 63 8.07 16.00 -16.29
C HIS A 63 8.48 16.11 -14.82
N ILE A 64 8.39 15.02 -14.05
CA ILE A 64 8.84 14.97 -12.66
C ILE A 64 10.32 15.33 -12.57
N HIS A 65 11.18 14.67 -13.37
CA HIS A 65 12.61 14.92 -13.34
C HIS A 65 12.94 16.38 -13.69
N GLN A 66 12.27 16.96 -14.69
CA GLN A 66 12.47 18.35 -15.07
C GLN A 66 12.05 19.33 -13.96
N ARG A 67 10.88 19.12 -13.35
CA ARG A 67 10.35 20.00 -12.28
C ARG A 67 11.11 19.90 -10.96
N VAL A 68 11.71 18.75 -10.69
CA VAL A 68 12.47 18.54 -9.45
C VAL A 68 13.93 18.93 -9.61
N MET A 69 14.56 18.61 -10.75
CA MET A 69 16.02 18.73 -10.90
C MET A 69 16.48 19.94 -11.72
N ILE A 70 15.60 20.53 -12.55
CA ILE A 70 16.00 21.56 -13.53
C ILE A 70 15.31 22.89 -13.24
N ASP A 71 13.98 22.88 -13.08
CA ASP A 71 13.17 24.08 -12.83
C ASP A 71 12.49 23.94 -11.46
N PRO A 72 13.21 24.22 -10.35
CA PRO A 72 12.72 23.98 -9.00
C PRO A 72 11.46 24.81 -8.75
N GLY A 73 10.33 24.10 -8.72
CA GLY A 73 9.01 24.69 -8.60
C GLY A 73 8.05 23.70 -7.96
N ALA A 74 8.41 23.18 -6.79
CA ALA A 74 7.52 22.37 -5.98
C ALA A 74 6.17 23.10 -5.85
N SER A 75 5.10 22.40 -6.21
CA SER A 75 3.75 22.94 -6.25
C SER A 75 2.77 21.86 -5.83
N MET A 76 1.58 22.29 -5.38
CA MET A 76 0.50 21.34 -5.09
C MET A 76 0.10 20.52 -6.33
N ASP A 77 0.13 21.11 -7.53
CA ASP A 77 -0.11 20.38 -8.78
C ASP A 77 0.90 19.23 -8.98
N LEU A 78 2.19 19.51 -8.79
CA LEU A 78 3.25 18.49 -8.84
C LEU A 78 3.03 17.41 -7.77
N LEU A 79 2.76 17.82 -6.53
CA LEU A 79 2.59 16.91 -5.41
C LEU A 79 1.41 15.95 -5.63
N LEU A 80 0.22 16.49 -5.94
CA LEU A 80 -0.99 15.69 -6.15
C LEU A 80 -0.85 14.76 -7.36
N GLY A 81 -0.22 15.24 -8.44
CA GLY A 81 0.12 14.41 -9.60
C GLY A 81 1.06 13.27 -9.24
N MET A 82 2.11 13.54 -8.45
CA MET A 82 3.04 12.51 -7.99
C MET A 82 2.39 11.48 -7.07
N ILE A 83 1.56 11.91 -6.09
CA ILE A 83 0.78 10.99 -5.23
C ILE A 83 -0.05 10.04 -6.11
N THR A 84 -0.77 10.60 -7.09
CA THR A 84 -1.61 9.83 -8.03
C THR A 84 -0.79 8.84 -8.84
N PHE A 85 0.31 9.30 -9.42
CA PHE A 85 1.20 8.49 -10.23
C PHE A 85 1.85 7.37 -9.42
N ILE A 86 2.31 7.64 -8.19
CA ILE A 86 2.92 6.64 -7.32
C ILE A 86 1.90 5.60 -6.85
N ALA A 87 0.72 6.05 -6.42
CA ALA A 87 -0.30 5.17 -5.88
C ALA A 87 -0.95 4.28 -6.94
N TRP A 88 -1.16 4.76 -8.18
CA TRP A 88 -1.87 3.98 -9.21
C TRP A 88 -1.05 3.63 -10.46
N GLY A 89 0.07 4.32 -10.72
CA GLY A 89 0.84 4.16 -11.96
C GLY A 89 2.14 3.36 -11.81
N ILE A 90 2.98 3.68 -10.82
CA ILE A 90 4.41 3.24 -10.80
C ILE A 90 4.58 1.73 -10.63
N TYR A 91 3.77 1.10 -9.78
CA TYR A 91 3.92 -0.33 -9.46
C TYR A 91 3.61 -1.24 -10.66
N SER A 92 2.90 -0.72 -11.68
CA SER A 92 2.67 -1.48 -12.91
C SER A 92 3.86 -1.43 -13.88
N LYS A 93 4.84 -0.52 -13.68
CA LYS A 93 5.79 -0.19 -14.76
C LYS A 93 7.28 -0.35 -14.46
N LYS A 94 7.84 -0.11 -13.25
CA LYS A 94 9.31 -0.16 -13.01
C LYS A 94 9.77 -0.36 -11.54
N PRO A 95 11.01 -0.83 -11.28
CA PRO A 95 11.63 -0.98 -9.94
C PRO A 95 11.92 0.31 -9.16
N PHE A 96 11.51 1.49 -9.62
CA PHE A 96 11.93 2.77 -9.04
C PHE A 96 10.98 3.35 -7.98
N LEU A 97 10.04 2.54 -7.46
CA LEU A 97 9.06 3.01 -6.47
C LEU A 97 9.71 3.77 -5.31
N ASN A 98 10.77 3.21 -4.72
CA ASN A 98 11.51 3.82 -3.63
C ASN A 98 12.09 5.19 -3.99
N SER A 99 12.67 5.32 -5.20
CA SER A 99 13.21 6.58 -5.69
C SER A 99 12.12 7.64 -5.83
N TYR A 100 10.96 7.29 -6.40
CA TYR A 100 9.85 8.24 -6.54
C TYR A 100 9.21 8.60 -5.21
N VAL A 101 9.17 7.68 -4.24
CA VAL A 101 8.74 7.98 -2.88
C VAL A 101 9.71 8.95 -2.20
N HIS A 102 11.03 8.82 -2.38
CA HIS A 102 11.98 9.82 -1.88
C HIS A 102 11.84 11.18 -2.56
N ILE A 103 11.61 11.21 -3.88
CA ILE A 103 11.32 12.46 -4.59
C ILE A 103 10.04 13.09 -4.04
N LEU A 104 8.98 12.30 -3.80
CA LEU A 104 7.74 12.77 -3.20
C LEU A 104 7.99 13.41 -1.82
N MET A 105 8.79 12.77 -0.97
CA MET A 105 9.18 13.34 0.33
C MET A 105 9.95 14.65 0.17
N GLY A 106 10.85 14.73 -0.82
CA GLY A 106 11.59 15.94 -1.17
C GLY A 106 10.66 17.08 -1.56
N VAL A 107 9.67 16.82 -2.43
CA VAL A 107 8.67 17.82 -2.85
C VAL A 107 7.85 18.32 -1.65
N VAL A 108 7.45 17.43 -0.74
CA VAL A 108 6.76 17.82 0.51
C VAL A 108 7.65 18.72 1.38
N ALA A 109 8.94 18.42 1.48
CA ALA A 109 9.90 19.21 2.23
C ALA A 109 10.13 20.59 1.58
N GLU A 110 10.22 20.67 0.26
CA GLU A 110 10.36 21.93 -0.49
C GLU A 110 9.12 22.84 -0.36
N LEU A 111 7.92 22.25 -0.37
CA LEU A 111 6.67 22.97 -0.09
C LEU A 111 6.58 23.47 1.35
N GLY A 112 7.36 22.92 2.28
CA GLY A 112 7.30 23.28 3.70
C GLY A 112 6.01 22.88 4.41
N ILE A 113 5.14 22.08 3.76
CA ILE A 113 3.85 21.67 4.33
C ILE A 113 3.99 20.68 5.48
N ASN A 114 5.17 20.06 5.66
CA ASN A 114 5.53 19.22 6.80
C ASN A 114 6.44 19.90 7.84
N GLN A 115 6.82 21.17 7.64
CA GLN A 115 7.72 21.92 8.52
C GLN A 115 6.98 22.88 9.44
N SER A 116 7.30 22.89 10.74
CA SER A 116 6.72 23.88 11.65
C SER A 116 7.24 25.29 11.34
N ALA A 117 6.34 26.27 11.31
CA ALA A 117 6.69 27.69 11.31
C ALA A 117 7.20 28.17 12.67
N LEU A 118 6.93 27.38 13.71
CA LEU A 118 7.13 27.71 15.13
C LEU A 118 8.38 27.05 15.71
N GLY A 119 9.17 26.35 14.89
CA GLY A 119 10.53 25.96 15.27
C GLY A 119 11.37 27.22 15.38
N GLY A 120 11.65 27.64 16.61
CA GLY A 120 12.19 28.95 16.96
C GLY A 120 13.24 29.48 16.00
N VAL A 121 13.16 30.80 15.78
CA VAL A 121 14.08 31.62 14.99
C VAL A 121 15.48 31.02 14.98
N SER A 122 15.78 30.25 13.94
CA SER A 122 17.11 29.71 13.76
C SER A 122 18.01 30.88 13.37
N ILE A 123 19.22 30.95 13.92
CA ILE A 123 20.26 31.91 13.48
C ILE A 123 20.39 31.89 11.94
N MET A 124 20.18 30.73 11.32
CA MET A 124 20.18 30.57 9.87
C MET A 124 18.96 31.21 9.19
N GLN A 125 17.78 31.17 9.80
CA GLN A 125 16.58 31.85 9.27
C GLN A 125 16.70 33.37 9.38
N ASP A 126 17.23 33.88 10.50
CA ASP A 126 17.54 35.30 10.67
C ASP A 126 18.59 35.77 9.67
N PHE A 127 19.65 34.99 9.46
CA PHE A 127 20.67 35.29 8.46
C PHE A 127 20.06 35.31 7.05
N LYS A 128 19.26 34.30 6.67
CA LYS A 128 18.55 34.26 5.38
C LYS A 128 17.68 35.50 5.17
N PHE A 129 16.98 35.92 6.22
CA PHE A 129 16.19 37.14 6.18
C PHE A 129 17.06 38.40 6.04
N ALA A 130 18.15 38.50 6.80
CA ALA A 130 19.08 39.62 6.77
C ALA A 130 19.76 39.79 5.39
N ILE A 131 19.95 38.70 4.63
CA ILE A 131 20.46 38.74 3.25
C ILE A 131 19.36 38.90 2.19
N GLY A 132 18.12 39.19 2.59
CA GLY A 132 17.01 39.51 1.69
C GLY A 132 16.25 38.30 1.12
N MET A 133 16.45 37.09 1.63
CA MET A 133 15.57 35.97 1.27
C MET A 133 14.20 36.17 1.91
N LYS A 134 13.13 36.00 1.13
CA LYS A 134 11.76 36.07 1.63
C LYS A 134 11.56 35.05 2.73
N ARG A 135 10.89 35.45 3.82
CA ARG A 135 10.34 34.51 4.79
C ARG A 135 9.34 33.65 4.03
N ASN A 136 9.43 32.33 4.17
CA ASN A 136 8.25 31.50 3.87
C ASN A 136 7.21 31.91 4.90
N GLU A 137 6.33 32.83 4.53
CA GLU A 137 5.12 33.10 5.29
C GLU A 137 4.36 31.78 5.29
N SER A 138 4.45 31.05 6.39
CA SER A 138 3.61 29.90 6.62
C SER A 138 2.19 30.44 6.81
N GLY A 139 1.49 30.66 5.70
CA GLY A 139 0.05 30.86 5.73
C GLY A 139 -0.61 29.73 6.50
N ILE A 140 -1.82 29.97 6.99
CA ILE A 140 -2.65 28.90 7.54
C ILE A 140 -2.75 27.82 6.46
N ARG A 141 -2.28 26.61 6.76
CA ARG A 141 -2.31 25.49 5.83
C ARG A 141 -3.73 25.19 5.43
N THR A 142 -3.93 25.13 4.12
CA THR A 142 -5.20 24.74 3.50
C THR A 142 -5.52 23.28 3.85
N LEU A 143 -6.81 22.93 3.81
CA LEU A 143 -7.22 21.54 4.00
C LEU A 143 -6.66 20.63 2.90
N GLU A 144 -6.44 21.15 1.69
CA GLU A 144 -5.80 20.46 0.57
C GLU A 144 -4.35 20.04 0.91
N GLU A 145 -3.53 20.96 1.43
CA GLU A 145 -2.16 20.65 1.88
C GLU A 145 -2.14 19.62 3.00
N ARG A 146 -3.07 19.72 3.95
CA ARG A 146 -3.20 18.79 5.08
C ARG A 146 -3.54 17.37 4.62
N ARG A 147 -4.48 17.22 3.68
CA ARG A 147 -4.80 15.90 3.08
C ARG A 147 -3.61 15.35 2.30
N ALA A 148 -2.94 16.20 1.51
CA ALA A 148 -1.83 15.77 0.67
C ALA A 148 -0.64 15.28 1.49
N VAL A 149 -0.26 15.98 2.58
CA VAL A 149 0.86 15.55 3.44
C VAL A 149 0.54 14.22 4.16
N LEU A 150 -0.70 14.02 4.61
CA LEU A 150 -1.15 12.76 5.21
C LEU A 150 -1.19 11.62 4.19
N GLY A 151 -1.63 11.89 2.95
CA GLY A 151 -1.55 10.94 1.84
C GLY A 151 -0.11 10.55 1.52
N CYS A 152 0.83 11.50 1.56
CA CYS A 152 2.26 11.22 1.40
C CYS A 152 2.82 10.37 2.54
N PHE A 153 2.41 10.63 3.78
CA PHE A 153 2.76 9.78 4.92
C PHE A 153 2.28 8.34 4.71
N LEU A 154 1.04 8.13 4.25
CA LEU A 154 0.51 6.78 3.94
C LEU A 154 1.31 6.06 2.86
N ILE A 155 1.57 6.74 1.72
CA ILE A 155 2.34 6.15 0.62
C ILE A 155 3.75 5.79 1.07
N SER A 156 4.44 6.72 1.74
CA SER A 156 5.80 6.49 2.21
C SER A 156 5.90 5.38 3.25
N SER A 157 4.98 5.35 4.21
CA SER A 157 4.90 4.29 5.22
C SER A 157 4.61 2.94 4.58
N SER A 158 3.69 2.88 3.63
CA SER A 158 3.41 1.63 2.90
C SER A 158 4.61 1.16 2.09
N ALA A 159 5.32 2.07 1.41
CA ALA A 159 6.50 1.71 0.64
C ALA A 159 7.65 1.23 1.55
N ALA A 160 7.91 1.93 2.65
CA ALA A 160 8.90 1.52 3.65
C ALA A 160 8.58 0.14 4.23
N PHE A 161 7.31 -0.09 4.56
CA PHE A 161 6.82 -1.34 5.13
C PHE A 161 6.83 -2.52 4.14
N SER A 162 6.58 -2.23 2.87
CA SER A 162 6.49 -3.24 1.81
C SER A 162 7.86 -3.60 1.26
N MET A 163 8.72 -2.61 1.02
CA MET A 163 9.99 -2.79 0.31
C MET A 163 11.20 -2.91 1.24
N SER A 164 11.09 -2.50 2.51
CA SER A 164 12.17 -2.55 3.52
C SER A 164 13.49 -1.87 3.12
N LYS A 165 13.44 -0.94 2.15
CA LYS A 165 14.62 -0.27 1.56
C LYS A 165 14.74 1.21 1.88
N ILE A 166 13.67 1.81 2.40
CA ILE A 166 13.58 3.25 2.66
C ILE A 166 12.95 3.51 4.02
N ASP A 167 13.23 4.67 4.59
CA ASP A 167 12.48 5.24 5.70
C ASP A 167 11.17 5.84 5.24
N ALA A 168 10.12 5.64 6.05
CA ALA A 168 8.87 6.35 5.89
C ALA A 168 9.09 7.84 6.16
N MET A 169 8.16 8.67 5.71
CA MET A 169 8.21 10.09 6.06
C MET A 169 8.02 10.20 7.58
N ARG A 170 8.95 10.84 8.27
CA ARG A 170 8.87 11.03 9.72
C ARG A 170 7.57 11.72 10.10
N TRP A 171 6.81 11.11 11.02
CA TRP A 171 5.65 11.76 11.63
C TRP A 171 6.08 13.02 12.39
N THR A 172 5.41 14.15 12.13
CA THR A 172 5.72 15.44 12.76
C THR A 172 4.55 15.98 13.57
N PRO A 173 4.79 16.83 14.59
CA PRO A 173 3.71 17.49 15.34
C PRO A 173 2.72 18.27 14.44
N LEU A 174 3.19 18.70 13.27
CA LEU A 174 2.35 19.39 12.31
C LEU A 174 1.42 18.45 11.53
N MET A 175 1.85 17.23 11.27
CA MET A 175 0.94 16.21 10.73
C MET A 175 -0.10 15.83 11.77
N GLU A 176 0.28 15.78 13.06
CA GLU A 176 -0.67 15.61 14.17
C GLU A 176 -1.71 16.75 14.21
N GLU A 177 -1.26 18.00 14.12
CA GLU A 177 -2.17 19.16 14.00
C GLU A 177 -3.07 19.04 12.77
N SER A 178 -2.53 18.61 11.63
CA SER A 178 -3.28 18.42 10.39
C SER A 178 -4.34 17.33 10.52
N LEU A 179 -4.02 16.24 11.21
CA LEU A 179 -4.94 15.16 11.54
C LEU A 179 -6.08 15.66 12.45
N SER A 180 -5.77 16.46 13.46
CA SER A 180 -6.77 17.08 14.35
C SER A 180 -7.68 18.04 13.58
N VAL A 181 -7.12 18.96 12.79
CA VAL A 181 -7.90 19.93 12.02
C VAL A 181 -8.84 19.23 11.02
N LEU A 182 -8.39 18.17 10.35
CA LEU A 182 -9.24 17.40 9.43
C LEU A 182 -10.35 16.63 10.16
N THR A 183 -10.07 16.14 11.37
CA THR A 183 -11.07 15.48 12.22
C THR A 183 -12.22 16.43 12.58
N ASP A 184 -11.91 17.72 12.79
CA ASP A 184 -12.88 18.72 13.20
C ASP A 184 -13.58 19.40 12.00
N ALA A 185 -12.84 19.70 10.93
CA ALA A 185 -13.36 20.46 9.79
C ALA A 185 -14.43 19.70 8.99
N LYS A 186 -14.24 18.38 8.81
CA LYS A 186 -15.15 17.47 8.10
C LYS A 186 -15.74 18.05 6.80
N GLU A 187 -14.90 18.67 5.97
CA GLU A 187 -15.32 19.27 4.69
C GLU A 187 -15.73 18.18 3.69
N SER A 188 -15.08 17.01 3.75
CA SER A 188 -15.41 15.84 2.94
C SER A 188 -15.70 14.61 3.83
N PRO A 189 -16.68 13.75 3.49
CA PRO A 189 -16.85 12.44 4.15
C PRO A 189 -15.58 11.59 4.14
N GLU A 190 -14.75 11.75 3.11
CA GLU A 190 -13.47 11.07 2.93
C GLU A 190 -12.38 11.55 3.91
N ASP A 191 -12.56 12.69 4.59
CA ASP A 191 -11.64 13.16 5.62
C ASP A 191 -11.61 12.22 6.82
N GLU A 192 -12.79 11.75 7.26
CA GLU A 192 -12.90 10.79 8.36
C GLU A 192 -12.23 9.45 7.98
N VAL A 193 -12.36 9.03 6.72
CA VAL A 193 -11.65 7.86 6.20
C VAL A 193 -10.15 8.10 6.26
N LEU A 194 -9.63 9.21 5.70
CA LEU A 194 -8.20 9.53 5.72
C LEU A 194 -7.63 9.48 7.13
N VAL A 195 -8.30 10.12 8.09
CA VAL A 195 -7.89 10.18 9.50
C VAL A 195 -7.74 8.78 10.08
N ILE A 196 -8.71 7.90 9.84
CA ILE A 196 -8.67 6.50 10.32
C ILE A 196 -7.51 5.74 9.65
N LEU A 197 -7.34 5.87 8.33
CA LEU A 197 -6.25 5.19 7.60
C LEU A 197 -4.87 5.62 8.13
N VAL A 198 -4.67 6.91 8.39
CA VAL A 198 -3.42 7.45 8.96
C VAL A 198 -3.18 6.89 10.35
N LYS A 199 -4.20 6.88 11.23
CA LYS A 199 -4.09 6.32 12.58
C LYS A 199 -3.68 4.84 12.57
N ILE A 200 -4.21 4.05 11.64
CA ILE A 200 -3.81 2.65 11.46
C ILE A 200 -2.33 2.57 11.06
N TYR A 201 -1.90 3.38 10.10
CA TYR A 201 -0.52 3.38 9.63
C TYR A 201 0.49 3.94 10.64
N LEU A 202 0.08 4.81 11.58
CA LEU A 202 0.94 5.21 12.70
C LEU A 202 1.29 4.03 13.61
N VAL A 203 0.34 3.10 13.82
CA VAL A 203 0.61 1.86 14.57
C VAL A 203 1.58 0.97 13.80
N LEU A 204 1.38 0.83 12.48
CA LEU A 204 2.26 0.03 11.63
C LEU A 204 3.66 0.62 11.48
N ASP A 205 3.79 1.94 11.38
CA ASP A 205 5.09 2.62 11.27
C ASP A 205 5.91 2.42 12.55
N ARG A 206 5.27 2.46 13.73
CA ARG A 206 5.94 2.12 14.99
C ARG A 206 6.45 0.68 15.01
N MET A 207 5.68 -0.26 14.46
CA MET A 207 6.11 -1.65 14.30
C MET A 207 7.30 -1.76 13.32
N HIS A 208 7.27 -1.00 12.22
CA HIS A 208 8.34 -0.98 11.22
C HIS A 208 9.66 -0.47 11.80
N GLN A 209 9.62 0.65 12.55
CA GLN A 209 10.79 1.22 13.23
C GLN A 209 11.43 0.20 14.19
N LEU A 210 10.62 -0.47 15.01
CA LEU A 210 11.10 -1.52 15.93
C LEU A 210 11.79 -2.68 15.19
N ARG A 211 11.29 -3.08 14.01
CA ARG A 211 11.91 -4.15 13.21
C ARG A 211 13.23 -3.70 12.58
N ARG A 212 13.28 -2.47 12.05
CA ARG A 212 14.46 -1.91 11.39
C ARG A 212 15.63 -1.73 12.36
N ASP A 213 15.36 -1.11 13.51
CA ASP A 213 16.43 -0.66 14.40
C ASP A 213 17.13 -1.83 15.10
N GLY A 214 16.61 -3.05 14.95
CA GLY A 214 17.22 -4.26 15.47
C GLY A 214 17.36 -4.26 17.00
N GLU A 215 16.68 -3.32 17.67
CA GLU A 215 16.67 -3.19 19.11
C GLU A 215 16.33 -4.56 19.69
N PRO A 216 17.19 -5.14 20.56
CA PRO A 216 16.93 -6.44 21.14
C PRO A 216 15.62 -6.31 21.91
N ILE A 217 14.55 -6.79 21.30
CA ILE A 217 13.20 -6.66 21.81
C ILE A 217 13.17 -7.48 23.08
N SER A 218 13.48 -6.84 24.21
CA SER A 218 13.67 -7.51 25.49
C SER A 218 12.38 -8.17 25.98
N SER A 219 11.24 -7.80 25.38
CA SER A 219 9.96 -8.49 25.51
C SER A 219 9.09 -8.29 24.25
N PRO A 220 9.12 -9.21 23.26
CA PRO A 220 8.26 -9.14 22.07
C PRO A 220 6.78 -9.14 22.41
N ALA A 221 6.41 -9.85 23.49
CA ALA A 221 5.05 -9.88 24.02
C ALA A 221 4.56 -8.49 24.45
N PHE A 222 5.42 -7.70 25.13
CA PHE A 222 5.07 -6.34 25.57
C PHE A 222 4.79 -5.43 24.38
N TYR A 223 5.69 -5.35 23.41
CA TYR A 223 5.51 -4.48 22.24
C TYR A 223 4.30 -4.89 21.40
N MET A 224 4.12 -6.19 21.17
CA MET A 224 2.93 -6.69 20.47
C MET A 224 1.64 -6.34 21.21
N SER A 225 1.60 -6.47 22.54
CA SER A 225 0.43 -6.08 23.34
C SER A 225 0.14 -4.57 23.24
N ALA A 226 1.18 -3.73 23.25
CA ALA A 226 1.04 -2.29 23.08
C ALA A 226 0.52 -1.90 21.69
N LEU A 227 1.01 -2.57 20.63
CA LEU A 227 0.54 -2.37 19.26
C LEU A 227 -0.92 -2.80 19.09
N LYS A 228 -1.31 -3.95 19.66
CA LYS A 228 -2.71 -4.42 19.67
C LYS A 228 -3.62 -3.41 20.38
N MET A 229 -3.22 -2.95 21.56
CA MET A 229 -3.97 -1.95 22.32
C MET A 229 -4.14 -0.65 21.55
N GLN A 230 -3.09 -0.18 20.86
CA GLN A 230 -3.18 1.02 20.02
C GLN A 230 -4.14 0.82 18.85
N LEU A 231 -4.06 -0.34 18.17
CA LEU A 231 -4.97 -0.64 17.06
C LEU A 231 -6.43 -0.77 17.54
N ASP A 232 -6.67 -1.37 18.70
CA ASP A 232 -8.01 -1.47 19.28
C ASP A 232 -8.55 -0.09 19.70
N ALA A 233 -7.70 0.81 20.19
CA ALA A 233 -8.07 2.20 20.44
C ALA A 233 -8.49 2.92 19.15
N VAL A 234 -7.82 2.64 18.02
CA VAL A 234 -8.24 3.15 16.71
C VAL A 234 -9.60 2.57 16.31
N LYS A 235 -9.82 1.25 16.47
CA LYS A 235 -11.10 0.60 16.16
C LYS A 235 -12.27 1.20 16.95
N GLN A 236 -12.07 1.47 18.23
CA GLN A 236 -13.08 2.06 19.10
C GLN A 236 -13.47 3.49 18.70
N GLN A 237 -12.59 4.22 18.00
CA GLN A 237 -12.84 5.57 17.53
C GLN A 237 -13.56 5.62 16.18
N ILE A 238 -13.79 4.48 15.52
CA ILE A 238 -14.45 4.43 14.21
C ILE A 238 -15.93 4.77 14.37
N PRO A 239 -16.44 5.81 13.69
CA PRO A 239 -17.86 6.14 13.72
C PRO A 239 -18.71 4.99 13.20
N SER A 240 -19.92 4.81 13.75
CA SER A 240 -20.82 3.70 13.39
C SER A 240 -21.14 3.63 11.90
N HIS A 241 -21.24 4.78 11.23
CA HIS A 241 -21.50 4.88 9.79
C HIS A 241 -20.30 4.47 8.91
N LEU A 242 -19.09 4.34 9.48
CA LEU A 242 -17.87 3.92 8.79
C LEU A 242 -17.43 2.50 9.11
N ILE A 243 -18.11 1.79 10.02
CA ILE A 243 -17.76 0.40 10.39
C ILE A 243 -17.76 -0.53 9.17
N GLN A 244 -18.68 -0.31 8.22
CA GLN A 244 -18.78 -1.10 7.00
C GLN A 244 -18.00 -0.51 5.82
N ASN A 245 -17.25 0.58 6.02
CA ASN A 245 -16.43 1.16 4.96
C ASN A 245 -15.34 0.16 4.54
N ARG A 246 -15.35 -0.21 3.26
CA ARG A 246 -14.50 -1.26 2.71
C ARG A 246 -13.01 -0.96 2.87
N ALA A 247 -12.59 0.28 2.58
CA ALA A 247 -11.20 0.69 2.70
C ALA A 247 -10.72 0.60 4.15
N ILE A 248 -11.49 1.12 5.11
CA ILE A 248 -11.16 1.02 6.54
C ILE A 248 -10.99 -0.44 6.97
N ARG A 249 -11.92 -1.33 6.57
CA ARG A 249 -11.84 -2.76 6.89
C ARG A 249 -10.59 -3.42 6.32
N MET A 250 -10.23 -3.13 5.06
CA MET A 250 -9.00 -3.62 4.45
C MET A 250 -7.76 -3.17 5.24
N TYR A 251 -7.66 -1.89 5.58
CA TYR A 251 -6.50 -1.37 6.33
C TYR A 251 -6.44 -1.94 7.76
N LEU A 252 -7.58 -2.11 8.44
CA LEU A 252 -7.65 -2.70 9.77
C LEU A 252 -7.22 -4.16 9.77
N HIS A 253 -7.81 -5.00 8.92
CA HIS A 253 -7.44 -6.41 8.85
C HIS A 253 -5.98 -6.58 8.42
N SER A 254 -5.49 -5.69 7.55
CA SER A 254 -4.07 -5.64 7.20
C SER A 254 -3.19 -5.38 8.42
N ALA A 255 -3.54 -4.40 9.24
CA ALA A 255 -2.80 -4.12 10.46
C ALA A 255 -2.91 -5.27 11.49
N GLU A 256 -4.08 -5.87 11.63
CA GLU A 256 -4.31 -7.01 12.54
C GLU A 256 -3.43 -8.21 12.18
N PHE A 257 -3.48 -8.69 10.94
CA PHE A 257 -2.66 -9.85 10.56
C PHE A 257 -1.17 -9.50 10.62
N THR A 258 -0.79 -8.27 10.28
CA THR A 258 0.60 -7.81 10.28
C THR A 258 1.21 -7.76 11.68
N ILE A 259 0.46 -7.26 12.67
CA ILE A 259 0.90 -7.24 14.07
C ILE A 259 1.01 -8.68 14.60
N ASN A 260 0.03 -9.53 14.30
CA ASN A 260 0.01 -10.90 14.79
C ASN A 260 1.01 -11.82 14.05
N GLU A 261 1.43 -11.47 12.84
CA GLU A 261 2.50 -12.16 12.09
C GLU A 261 3.81 -12.23 12.89
N MET A 262 4.06 -11.30 13.83
CA MET A 262 5.23 -11.35 14.71
C MET A 262 5.31 -12.65 15.52
N ALA A 263 4.18 -13.33 15.75
CA ALA A 263 4.12 -14.64 16.41
C ALA A 263 4.75 -15.79 15.60
N LEU A 264 5.00 -15.59 14.31
CA LEU A 264 5.68 -16.55 13.43
C LEU A 264 7.22 -16.50 13.57
N GLY A 265 7.78 -15.44 14.17
CA GLY A 265 9.22 -15.23 14.23
C GLY A 265 9.92 -16.07 15.31
N PRO A 266 11.23 -16.37 15.16
CA PRO A 266 12.01 -17.14 16.15
C PRO A 266 11.98 -16.54 17.55
N SER A 267 11.98 -15.20 17.65
CA SER A 267 11.88 -14.48 18.92
C SER A 267 10.56 -14.73 19.65
N ALA A 268 9.44 -14.86 18.91
CA ALA A 268 8.16 -15.20 19.52
C ALA A 268 8.13 -16.63 20.04
N ILE A 269 8.77 -17.58 19.35
CA ILE A 269 8.92 -18.96 19.83
C ILE A 269 9.67 -19.00 21.16
N LEU A 270 10.69 -18.16 21.33
CA LEU A 270 11.54 -18.14 22.53
C LEU A 270 10.91 -17.41 23.73
N HIS A 271 10.00 -16.45 23.49
CA HIS A 271 9.60 -15.48 24.51
C HIS A 271 8.09 -15.33 24.73
N LEU A 272 7.23 -15.95 23.91
CA LEU A 272 5.79 -15.97 24.16
C LEU A 272 5.35 -17.30 24.79
N PRO A 273 4.46 -17.27 25.79
CA PRO A 273 3.73 -18.46 26.23
C PRO A 273 2.95 -19.10 25.07
N ASP A 274 2.92 -20.43 25.03
CA ASP A 274 2.31 -21.21 23.93
C ASP A 274 0.87 -20.79 23.62
N LEU A 275 0.02 -20.62 24.64
CA LEU A 275 -1.37 -20.22 24.46
C LEU A 275 -1.49 -18.82 23.84
N GLN A 276 -0.69 -17.86 24.30
CA GLN A 276 -0.68 -16.51 23.76
C GLN A 276 -0.20 -16.49 22.31
N ARG A 277 0.81 -17.31 21.99
CA ARG A 277 1.29 -17.46 20.61
C ARG A 277 0.23 -18.08 19.72
N LEU A 278 -0.47 -19.12 20.18
CA LEU A 278 -1.58 -19.75 19.47
C LEU A 278 -2.72 -18.77 19.18
N GLU A 279 -3.12 -17.95 20.17
CA GLU A 279 -4.12 -16.90 19.99
C GLU A 279 -3.70 -15.89 18.92
N CYS A 280 -2.42 -15.52 18.87
CA CYS A 280 -1.90 -14.61 17.84
C CYS A 280 -1.95 -15.23 16.46
N LEU A 281 -1.52 -16.49 16.30
CA LEU A 281 -1.58 -17.22 15.03
C LEU A 281 -3.02 -17.32 14.54
N PHE A 282 -3.96 -17.66 15.42
CA PHE A 282 -5.38 -17.72 15.08
C PHE A 282 -5.95 -16.35 14.71
N THR A 283 -5.61 -15.30 15.45
CA THR A 283 -6.02 -13.92 15.13
C THR A 283 -5.46 -13.49 13.77
N SER A 284 -4.20 -13.83 13.48
CA SER A 284 -3.57 -13.57 12.17
C SER A 284 -4.34 -14.26 11.05
N LEU A 285 -4.68 -15.54 11.21
CA LEU A 285 -5.46 -16.31 10.25
C LEU A 285 -6.84 -15.69 9.99
N GLN A 286 -7.58 -15.32 11.04
CA GLN A 286 -8.92 -14.71 10.90
C GLN A 286 -8.88 -13.33 10.23
N ALA A 287 -7.89 -12.51 10.57
CA ALA A 287 -7.69 -11.21 9.94
C ALA A 287 -7.29 -11.36 8.46
N THR A 288 -6.39 -12.29 8.14
CA THR A 288 -6.02 -12.61 6.76
C THR A 288 -7.23 -13.11 5.97
N LYS A 289 -8.04 -14.03 6.52
CA LYS A 289 -9.30 -14.46 5.92
C LYS A 289 -10.21 -13.28 5.60
N SER A 290 -10.47 -12.46 6.61
CA SER A 290 -11.40 -11.33 6.49
C SER A 290 -10.93 -10.33 5.43
N TRP A 291 -9.62 -10.08 5.33
CA TRP A 291 -9.04 -9.25 4.28
C TRP A 291 -9.23 -9.88 2.89
N LEU A 292 -8.91 -11.17 2.74
CA LEU A 292 -9.01 -11.92 1.49
C LEU A 292 -10.45 -12.08 0.99
N ASP A 293 -11.41 -12.22 1.90
CA ASP A 293 -12.84 -12.26 1.56
C ASP A 293 -13.30 -10.92 0.96
N ILE A 294 -12.90 -9.79 1.57
CA ILE A 294 -13.21 -8.45 1.02
C ILE A 294 -12.60 -8.28 -0.37
N TRP A 295 -11.39 -8.82 -0.59
CA TRP A 295 -10.75 -8.80 -1.89
C TRP A 295 -11.52 -9.59 -2.93
N LEU A 296 -11.98 -10.81 -2.62
CA LEU A 296 -12.78 -11.63 -3.54
C LEU A 296 -14.18 -11.04 -3.81
N ASP A 297 -14.74 -10.28 -2.87
CA ASP A 297 -16.01 -9.58 -3.04
C ASP A 297 -15.91 -8.40 -4.03
N LEU A 298 -14.71 -7.95 -4.39
CA LEU A 298 -14.52 -6.94 -5.43
C LEU A 298 -14.78 -7.54 -6.82
N ALA A 299 -15.54 -6.82 -7.65
CA ALA A 299 -15.57 -7.16 -9.07
C ALA A 299 -14.17 -6.94 -9.67
N ALA A 300 -13.74 -7.75 -10.64
CA ALA A 300 -12.37 -7.63 -11.17
C ALA A 300 -12.06 -6.25 -11.78
N VAL A 301 -13.08 -5.57 -12.30
CA VAL A 301 -13.00 -4.17 -12.75
C VAL A 301 -12.66 -3.16 -11.64
N GLU A 302 -12.93 -3.49 -10.38
CA GLU A 302 -12.58 -2.68 -9.22
C GLU A 302 -11.11 -2.84 -8.82
N TYR A 303 -10.44 -3.94 -9.17
CA TYR A 303 -9.00 -4.10 -8.91
C TYR A 303 -8.15 -3.03 -9.61
N MET A 304 -8.60 -2.49 -10.75
CA MET A 304 -7.92 -1.38 -11.43
C MET A 304 -8.04 -0.05 -10.65
N LYS A 305 -8.97 0.03 -9.70
CA LYS A 305 -9.28 1.26 -8.95
C LYS A 305 -8.53 1.34 -7.63
N VAL A 306 -8.00 0.21 -7.14
CA VAL A 306 -7.28 0.17 -5.87
C VAL A 306 -5.85 0.72 -6.02
N PRO A 307 -5.34 1.47 -5.04
CA PRO A 307 -3.95 1.93 -5.04
C PRO A 307 -2.98 0.78 -4.72
N SER A 308 -1.70 0.98 -5.03
CA SER A 308 -0.60 0.06 -4.78
C SER A 308 -0.53 -0.42 -3.33
N ILE A 309 -0.92 0.43 -2.38
CA ILE A 309 -1.03 0.07 -0.95
C ILE A 309 -1.88 -1.20 -0.77
N ILE A 310 -3.08 -1.23 -1.34
CA ILE A 310 -4.00 -2.37 -1.19
C ILE A 310 -3.41 -3.61 -1.86
N PHE A 311 -2.74 -3.46 -2.99
CA PHE A 311 -2.06 -4.57 -3.66
C PHE A 311 -0.91 -5.15 -2.80
N PHE A 312 -0.12 -4.30 -2.13
CA PHE A 312 0.90 -4.78 -1.19
C PHE A 312 0.29 -5.49 0.01
N GLN A 313 -0.85 -5.00 0.51
CA GLN A 313 -1.61 -5.70 1.56
C GLN A 313 -2.08 -7.08 1.08
N TRP A 314 -2.58 -7.20 -0.15
CA TRP A 314 -2.96 -8.48 -0.77
C TRP A 314 -1.79 -9.46 -0.79
N ALA A 315 -0.64 -9.03 -1.32
CA ALA A 315 0.54 -9.90 -1.43
C ALA A 315 1.01 -10.38 -0.06
N ARG A 316 1.04 -9.48 0.94
CA ARG A 316 1.38 -9.84 2.32
C ARG A 316 0.35 -10.79 2.93
N ALA A 317 -0.95 -10.60 2.66
CA ALA A 317 -2.00 -11.49 3.14
C ALA A 317 -1.83 -12.92 2.57
N ILE A 318 -1.54 -13.05 1.28
CA ILE A 318 -1.29 -14.34 0.62
C ILE A 318 -0.05 -15.03 1.19
N LEU A 319 1.06 -14.29 1.37
CA LEU A 319 2.29 -14.84 1.96
C LEU A 319 2.11 -15.22 3.43
N ASN A 320 1.40 -14.39 4.22
CA ASN A 320 1.06 -14.73 5.60
C ASN A 320 0.22 -16.01 5.67
N LEU A 321 -0.77 -16.17 4.80
CA LEU A 321 -1.57 -17.40 4.72
C LEU A 321 -0.71 -18.60 4.34
N TYR A 322 0.19 -18.45 3.37
CA TYR A 322 1.11 -19.53 2.99
C TYR A 322 1.97 -19.95 4.17
N ARG A 323 2.59 -19.00 4.88
CA ARG A 323 3.39 -19.27 6.08
C ARG A 323 2.59 -19.97 7.17
N LEU A 324 1.35 -19.53 7.44
CA LEU A 324 0.46 -20.21 8.38
C LEU A 324 0.10 -21.63 7.95
N THR A 325 -0.01 -21.89 6.63
CA THR A 325 -0.34 -23.20 6.07
C THR A 325 0.81 -24.20 6.24
N ILE A 326 2.05 -23.75 6.06
CA ILE A 326 3.22 -24.63 6.14
C ILE A 326 3.85 -24.68 7.54
N LEU A 327 3.45 -23.78 8.45
CA LEU A 327 4.03 -23.62 9.79
C LEU A 327 4.15 -24.95 10.54
N GLU A 328 5.36 -25.31 10.92
CA GLU A 328 5.65 -26.46 11.77
C GLU A 328 5.63 -26.03 13.23
N ASP A 329 4.54 -26.36 13.92
CA ASP A 329 4.40 -26.09 15.34
C ASP A 329 3.51 -27.16 15.99
N PRO A 330 3.92 -27.79 17.10
CA PRO A 330 3.15 -28.84 17.75
C PRO A 330 1.75 -28.42 18.21
N THR A 331 1.55 -27.13 18.49
CA THR A 331 0.30 -26.56 18.97
C THR A 331 -0.57 -26.00 17.84
N TRP A 332 -0.03 -25.90 16.62
CA TRP A 332 -0.73 -25.34 15.46
C TRP A 332 -1.33 -26.42 14.58
N SER A 333 -2.60 -26.25 14.22
CA SER A 333 -3.29 -27.19 13.35
C SER A 333 -3.33 -26.69 11.90
N LYS A 334 -2.55 -27.34 11.03
CA LYS A 334 -2.55 -27.08 9.58
C LYS A 334 -3.91 -27.36 8.94
N SER A 335 -4.70 -28.29 9.48
CA SER A 335 -6.06 -28.56 8.99
C SER A 335 -7.02 -27.42 9.31
N VAL A 336 -6.93 -26.82 10.51
CA VAL A 336 -7.74 -25.64 10.86
C VAL A 336 -7.47 -24.47 9.92
N VAL A 337 -6.21 -24.27 9.50
CA VAL A 337 -5.87 -23.25 8.49
C VAL A 337 -6.61 -23.51 7.19
N ARG A 338 -6.49 -24.74 6.65
CA ARG A 338 -7.13 -25.14 5.38
C ARG A 338 -8.65 -25.02 5.43
N ASP A 339 -9.26 -25.44 6.54
CA ASP A 339 -10.71 -25.42 6.71
C ASP A 339 -11.25 -23.99 6.91
N THR A 340 -10.42 -23.09 7.43
CA THR A 340 -10.73 -21.66 7.59
C THR A 340 -10.57 -20.90 6.28
N VAL A 341 -9.40 -21.03 5.64
CA VAL A 341 -9.09 -20.50 4.30
C VAL A 341 -8.11 -21.42 3.59
N ASN A 342 -8.58 -22.07 2.53
CA ASN A 342 -7.69 -22.81 1.64
C ASN A 342 -7.01 -21.86 0.64
N ILE A 343 -5.69 -21.75 0.73
CA ILE A 343 -4.91 -20.84 -0.12
C ILE A 343 -5.02 -21.16 -1.62
N LEU A 344 -5.06 -22.44 -2.00
CA LEU A 344 -5.20 -22.84 -3.41
C LEU A 344 -6.61 -22.53 -3.93
N GLU A 345 -7.63 -22.77 -3.11
CA GLU A 345 -9.01 -22.42 -3.45
C GLU A 345 -9.17 -20.90 -3.60
N HIS A 346 -8.58 -20.12 -2.70
CA HIS A 346 -8.57 -18.66 -2.79
C HIS A 346 -7.90 -18.18 -4.08
N LEU A 347 -6.68 -18.65 -4.38
CA LEU A 347 -5.97 -18.29 -5.60
C LEU A 347 -6.78 -18.68 -6.85
N ASN A 348 -7.41 -19.85 -6.86
CA ASN A 348 -8.31 -20.26 -7.94
C ASN A 348 -9.48 -19.29 -8.14
N LYS A 349 -10.18 -18.92 -7.06
CA LYS A 349 -11.30 -17.96 -7.13
C LYS A 349 -10.84 -16.60 -7.66
N ALA A 350 -9.70 -16.09 -7.17
CA ALA A 350 -9.15 -14.82 -7.61
C ALA A 350 -8.73 -14.84 -9.10
N ILE A 351 -8.05 -15.91 -9.54
CA ILE A 351 -7.69 -16.14 -10.95
C ILE A 351 -8.94 -16.19 -11.83
N MET A 352 -9.96 -16.94 -11.42
CA MET A 352 -11.23 -17.03 -12.16
C MET A 352 -11.94 -15.68 -12.24
N ALA A 353 -11.99 -14.92 -11.14
CA ALA A 353 -12.60 -13.61 -11.11
C ALA A 353 -11.96 -12.66 -12.14
N ILE A 354 -10.63 -12.66 -12.28
CA ILE A 354 -9.94 -11.86 -13.31
C ILE A 354 -10.23 -12.39 -14.72
N LYS A 355 -10.19 -13.72 -14.92
CA LYS A 355 -10.46 -14.34 -16.23
C LYS A 355 -11.88 -14.12 -16.74
N CYS A 356 -12.84 -13.80 -15.88
CA CYS A 356 -14.21 -13.45 -16.28
C CYS A 356 -14.32 -12.11 -17.02
N TYR A 357 -13.26 -11.30 -17.06
CA TYR A 357 -13.24 -10.01 -17.75
C TYR A 357 -12.09 -9.95 -18.78
N PRO A 358 -12.15 -10.77 -19.86
CA PRO A 358 -11.07 -10.91 -20.83
C PRO A 358 -10.76 -9.60 -21.58
N GLU A 359 -11.69 -8.65 -21.65
CA GLU A 359 -11.48 -7.33 -22.24
C GLU A 359 -10.37 -6.50 -21.56
N PHE A 360 -10.04 -6.81 -20.30
CA PHE A 360 -8.90 -6.22 -19.58
C PHE A 360 -7.60 -7.02 -19.72
N LEU A 361 -7.64 -8.22 -20.30
CA LEU A 361 -6.49 -9.12 -20.48
C LEU A 361 -6.04 -9.09 -21.94
N LYS A 362 -5.34 -8.02 -22.32
CA LYS A 362 -4.76 -7.85 -23.66
C LYS A 362 -3.30 -8.30 -23.62
N PHE A 363 -3.07 -9.62 -23.71
CA PHE A 363 -1.74 -10.24 -23.80
C PHE A 363 -1.01 -9.87 -25.11
N ASP A 364 -0.75 -8.57 -25.32
CA ASP A 364 -0.12 -8.04 -26.52
C ASP A 364 1.40 -8.04 -26.33
N GLN A 365 2.14 -8.84 -27.12
CA GLN A 365 3.57 -9.15 -26.95
C GLN A 365 4.54 -7.97 -27.20
N GLY A 366 4.09 -6.73 -27.09
CA GLY A 366 4.91 -5.53 -27.24
C GLY A 366 4.43 -4.32 -26.45
N LYS A 367 3.43 -4.47 -25.55
CA LYS A 367 2.88 -3.38 -24.72
C LYS A 367 3.09 -3.64 -23.24
N GLU A 368 3.13 -2.58 -22.45
CA GLU A 368 3.20 -2.65 -20.99
C GLU A 368 2.00 -3.44 -20.43
N VAL A 369 2.31 -4.54 -19.73
CA VAL A 369 1.34 -5.40 -19.05
C VAL A 369 0.66 -4.60 -17.94
N ASN A 370 -0.67 -4.57 -17.93
CA ASN A 370 -1.43 -3.85 -16.89
C ASN A 370 -1.43 -4.62 -15.55
N VAL A 371 -1.81 -3.96 -14.45
CA VAL A 371 -1.82 -4.56 -13.10
C VAL A 371 -2.63 -5.86 -13.02
N LEU A 372 -3.79 -5.94 -13.68
CA LEU A 372 -4.62 -7.14 -13.65
C LEU A 372 -3.91 -8.32 -14.27
N GLU A 373 -3.26 -8.11 -15.42
CA GLU A 373 -2.52 -9.15 -16.11
C GLU A 373 -1.25 -9.54 -15.33
N LYS A 374 -0.54 -8.58 -14.72
CA LYS A 374 0.59 -8.89 -13.81
C LYS A 374 0.13 -9.69 -12.59
N GLY A 375 -0.95 -9.25 -11.95
CA GLY A 375 -1.55 -9.92 -10.80
C GLY A 375 -2.03 -11.32 -11.12
N LEU A 376 -2.65 -11.51 -12.29
CA LEU A 376 -3.07 -12.82 -12.80
C LEU A 376 -1.88 -13.77 -12.95
N ARG A 377 -0.83 -13.34 -13.66
CA ARG A 377 0.38 -14.15 -13.87
C ARG A 377 1.07 -14.50 -12.55
N MET A 378 1.14 -13.54 -11.62
CA MET A 378 1.68 -13.77 -10.28
C MET A 378 0.87 -14.82 -9.51
N MET A 379 -0.46 -14.72 -9.50
CA MET A 379 -1.30 -15.71 -8.83
C MET A 379 -1.18 -17.10 -9.46
N GLU A 380 -1.12 -17.19 -10.78
CA GLU A 380 -0.89 -18.44 -11.50
C GLU A 380 0.47 -19.05 -11.16
N ALA A 381 1.52 -18.23 -11.09
CA ALA A 381 2.86 -18.65 -10.70
C ALA A 381 2.91 -19.12 -9.23
N LEU A 382 2.33 -18.38 -8.29
CA LEU A 382 2.26 -18.77 -6.88
C LEU A 382 1.52 -20.10 -6.72
N LYS A 383 0.36 -20.24 -7.39
CA LYS A 383 -0.42 -21.49 -7.37
C LYS A 383 0.40 -22.65 -7.93
N CYS A 384 0.99 -22.51 -9.12
CA CYS A 384 1.76 -23.57 -9.77
C CYS A 384 2.93 -24.05 -8.91
N ASN A 385 3.60 -23.14 -8.19
CA ASN A 385 4.75 -23.47 -7.35
C ASN A 385 4.35 -24.08 -5.99
N TRP A 386 3.23 -23.65 -5.41
CA TRP A 386 2.81 -24.10 -4.08
C TRP A 386 1.91 -25.34 -4.11
N GLU A 387 1.16 -25.56 -5.19
CA GLU A 387 0.23 -26.69 -5.32
C GLU A 387 0.90 -28.06 -5.10
N PRO A 388 2.07 -28.38 -5.70
CA PRO A 388 2.74 -29.66 -5.44
C PRO A 388 3.15 -29.82 -3.97
N LYS A 389 3.76 -28.78 -3.38
CA LYS A 389 4.22 -28.77 -1.98
C LYS A 389 3.05 -28.96 -1.01
N LEU A 390 1.94 -28.26 -1.24
CA LEU A 390 0.77 -28.31 -0.37
C LEU A 390 -0.01 -29.62 -0.52
N THR A 391 -0.08 -30.18 -1.73
CA THR A 391 -0.75 -31.46 -1.99
C THR A 391 -0.04 -32.60 -1.26
N ASP A 392 1.29 -32.63 -1.29
CA ASP A 392 2.13 -33.57 -0.53
C ASP A 392 1.93 -33.40 0.99
N LEU A 393 2.03 -32.15 1.48
CA LEU A 393 1.82 -31.82 2.89
C LEU A 393 0.42 -32.18 3.41
N TRP A 394 -0.59 -32.20 2.54
CA TRP A 394 -1.97 -32.60 2.87
C TRP A 394 -2.25 -34.09 2.66
N GLY A 395 -1.32 -34.87 2.11
CA GLY A 395 -1.49 -36.29 1.81
C GLY A 395 -2.57 -36.55 0.75
N LEU A 396 -2.79 -35.62 -0.18
CA LEU A 396 -3.70 -35.77 -1.31
C LEU A 396 -2.97 -36.46 -2.47
N PRO A 397 -3.64 -37.28 -3.30
CA PRO A 397 -2.99 -37.90 -4.44
C PRO A 397 -2.49 -36.81 -5.40
N ALA A 398 -1.18 -36.78 -5.65
CA ALA A 398 -0.60 -35.94 -6.67
C ALA A 398 -1.16 -36.37 -8.04
N ASN A 399 -1.63 -35.42 -8.85
CA ASN A 399 -1.84 -35.70 -10.26
C ASN A 399 -0.46 -35.97 -10.86
N ASP A 400 -0.21 -37.22 -11.27
CA ASP A 400 1.00 -37.67 -11.95
C ASP A 400 1.25 -36.80 -13.19
N ASN A 401 2.08 -35.77 -13.04
CA ASN A 401 2.88 -35.11 -14.07
C ASN A 401 3.69 -33.96 -13.47
N SER A 402 4.85 -34.26 -12.86
CA SER A 402 6.07 -33.43 -13.01
C SER A 402 7.23 -33.97 -12.19
N ASP A 403 8.40 -33.96 -12.83
CA ASP A 403 9.73 -34.27 -12.30
C ASP A 403 10.03 -33.64 -10.93
N SER A 404 10.84 -34.37 -10.17
CA SER A 404 11.39 -33.98 -8.88
C SER A 404 12.25 -32.70 -9.00
N MET A 405 11.70 -31.56 -8.55
CA MET A 405 12.50 -30.39 -8.21
C MET A 405 12.76 -30.32 -6.71
N VAL A 406 14.01 -30.00 -6.41
CA VAL A 406 14.69 -29.88 -5.12
C VAL A 406 13.84 -29.18 -4.04
N GLN A 407 13.79 -29.79 -2.85
CA GLN A 407 13.30 -29.17 -1.61
C GLN A 407 14.11 -27.91 -1.30
N SER A 408 13.50 -26.74 -1.46
CA SER A 408 13.99 -25.48 -0.90
C SER A 408 12.95 -24.99 0.11
N ASP A 409 13.45 -24.66 1.30
CA ASP A 409 12.74 -24.05 2.43
C ASP A 409 12.40 -22.56 2.20
N ASP A 410 12.75 -22.01 1.03
CA ASP A 410 12.50 -20.62 0.72
C ASP A 410 11.00 -20.37 0.44
N ILE A 411 10.48 -19.28 1.02
CA ILE A 411 9.09 -18.79 0.83
C ILE A 411 8.78 -18.57 -0.67
N LEU A 412 9.81 -18.21 -1.44
CA LEU A 412 9.83 -18.26 -2.90
C LEU A 412 10.91 -19.24 -3.36
N PRO A 413 10.59 -20.25 -4.19
CA PRO A 413 11.61 -21.17 -4.67
C PRO A 413 12.68 -20.43 -5.51
N PRO A 414 13.96 -20.82 -5.43
CA PRO A 414 15.01 -20.27 -6.27
C PRO A 414 14.66 -20.50 -7.75
N GLY A 415 14.48 -19.41 -8.48
CA GLY A 415 14.17 -19.46 -9.91
C GLY A 415 12.68 -19.50 -10.27
N MET A 416 11.76 -18.93 -9.46
CA MET A 416 10.42 -18.58 -9.94
C MET A 416 10.56 -17.69 -11.18
N THR A 417 10.47 -18.31 -12.34
CA THR A 417 10.53 -17.65 -13.64
C THR A 417 9.09 -17.31 -14.01
N LEU A 418 8.71 -16.04 -13.86
CA LEU A 418 7.56 -15.52 -14.58
C LEU A 418 7.94 -15.50 -16.06
N PRO A 419 7.36 -16.35 -16.93
CA PRO A 419 7.70 -16.31 -18.33
C PRO A 419 7.33 -14.92 -18.87
N GLN A 420 8.33 -14.21 -19.42
CA GLN A 420 8.18 -12.98 -20.20
C GLN A 420 7.92 -11.66 -19.44
N ILE A 421 8.18 -11.55 -18.13
CA ILE A 421 8.24 -10.23 -17.48
C ILE A 421 9.49 -10.06 -16.61
N ASP A 422 10.32 -9.06 -16.94
CA ASP A 422 11.39 -8.56 -16.06
C ASP A 422 10.79 -7.71 -14.92
N ASP A 423 10.06 -8.38 -14.02
CA ASP A 423 9.46 -7.79 -12.81
C ASP A 423 10.32 -8.14 -11.58
N SER A 424 11.63 -7.93 -11.69
CA SER A 424 12.61 -8.14 -10.61
C SER A 424 12.21 -7.47 -9.28
N TRP A 425 11.57 -6.30 -9.33
CA TRP A 425 11.06 -5.62 -8.13
C TRP A 425 9.94 -6.37 -7.42
N MET A 426 9.07 -7.09 -8.15
CA MET A 426 7.96 -7.83 -7.57
C MET A 426 8.48 -9.08 -6.89
N MET A 427 9.45 -9.75 -7.50
CA MET A 427 10.17 -10.87 -6.90
C MET A 427 10.96 -10.43 -5.67
N GLU A 428 11.61 -9.27 -5.74
CA GLU A 428 12.30 -8.68 -4.60
C GLU A 428 11.33 -8.29 -3.47
N PHE A 429 10.18 -7.70 -3.80
CA PHE A 429 9.13 -7.38 -2.85
C PHE A 429 8.61 -8.65 -2.17
N LEU A 430 8.20 -9.66 -2.93
CA LEU A 430 7.72 -10.93 -2.38
C LEU A 430 8.80 -11.66 -1.57
N GLY A 431 10.08 -11.54 -1.97
CA GLY A 431 11.20 -12.14 -1.25
C GLY A 431 11.62 -11.38 0.01
N SER A 432 11.19 -10.12 0.16
CA SER A 432 11.43 -9.30 1.35
C SER A 432 10.37 -9.48 2.45
N LEU A 433 9.23 -10.10 2.10
CA LEU A 433 8.11 -10.40 3.00
C LEU A 433 8.27 -11.76 3.65
#